data_AF-A0AAT9LGL8-F1
#
_entry.id   AF-A0AAT9LGL8-F1
#
_cell.length_a   1.000
_cell.length_b   1.000
_cell.length_c   1.000
_cell.angle_alpha   90.00
_cell.angle_beta   90.00
_cell.angle_gamma   90.00
#
_symmetry.space_group_name_H-M   'P 1'
#
loop_
_entity.id
_entity.type
_entity.pdbx_description
1 polymer ?
#
loop_
_entity_poly.entity_id
_entity_poly.type
_entity_poly.pdbx_seq_one_letter_code
_entity_poly.pdbx_strand_id
1 'polypeptide(L)'
;MGKEITRSYVSFQPNGDQFIAFISLDAVSAEDRDLEVVLRDAADCYGDHIRAMRVLIEEMRENRMRRMPVFARRMWVLGDQVLRLIEHLSLLGLELDGVYDHLSRDLGVKRKWLEKAVIFRRHIPVVDAIPESLKWGKCEKGTRKKAERIMKGEPVN
;
A
#
# COMPACT_ATOMS: atom_id res chain seq x y z
N MET A 1 -26.55 15.11 13.02
CA MET A 1 -25.25 15.21 13.70
C MET A 1 -24.49 13.94 13.43
N GLY A 2 -23.52 13.95 12.51
CA GLY A 2 -22.63 12.80 12.32
C GLY A 2 -21.70 12.73 13.52
N LYS A 3 -21.70 11.60 14.25
CA LYS A 3 -20.64 11.34 15.22
C LYS A 3 -19.32 11.31 14.45
N GLU A 4 -18.40 12.17 14.83
CA GLU A 4 -17.02 12.10 14.36
C GLU A 4 -16.47 10.76 14.86
N ILE A 5 -16.23 9.82 13.95
CA ILE A 5 -15.62 8.54 14.30
C ILE A 5 -14.16 8.86 14.60
N THR A 6 -13.82 8.96 15.89
CA THR A 6 -12.44 9.07 16.33
C THR A 6 -11.72 7.79 15.92
N ARG A 7 -10.81 7.88 14.95
CA ARG A 7 -9.98 6.74 14.53
C ARG A 7 -8.74 6.67 15.40
N SER A 8 -8.38 5.45 15.77
CA SER A 8 -7.21 5.17 16.59
C SER A 8 -5.98 4.96 15.71
N TYR A 9 -4.90 5.70 15.97
CA TYR A 9 -3.65 5.47 15.26
C TYR A 9 -3.00 4.15 15.70
N VAL A 10 -2.63 3.32 14.72
CA VAL A 10 -1.92 2.05 14.91
C VAL A 10 -0.52 2.11 14.33
N SER A 11 0.42 1.45 14.99
CA SER A 11 1.79 1.22 14.55
C SER A 11 2.11 -0.27 14.63
N PHE A 12 3.05 -0.74 13.81
CA PHE A 12 3.46 -2.14 13.75
C PHE A 12 4.95 -2.30 13.98
N GLN A 13 5.33 -3.37 14.69
CA GLN A 13 6.72 -3.80 14.83
C GLN A 13 6.87 -5.25 14.37
N PRO A 14 7.92 -5.58 13.59
CA PRO A 14 8.21 -6.96 13.25
C PRO A 14 8.61 -7.76 14.49
N ASN A 15 8.09 -8.99 14.59
CA ASN A 15 8.44 -9.99 15.59
C ASN A 15 8.65 -11.34 14.89
N GLY A 16 9.89 -11.60 14.46
CA GLY A 16 10.19 -12.73 13.57
C GLY A 16 9.46 -12.57 12.23
N ASP A 17 8.66 -13.58 11.86
CA ASP A 17 7.84 -13.58 10.65
C ASP A 17 6.46 -12.93 10.82
N GLN A 18 6.15 -12.45 12.03
CA GLN A 18 4.87 -11.83 12.39
C GLN A 18 5.05 -10.33 12.70
N PHE A 19 3.93 -9.67 12.97
CA PHE A 19 3.89 -8.29 13.42
C PHE A 19 3.13 -8.18 14.75
N ILE A 20 3.50 -7.20 15.54
CA ILE A 20 2.75 -6.79 16.75
C ILE A 20 2.19 -5.40 16.47
N ALA A 21 0.90 -5.20 16.75
CA ALA A 21 0.22 -3.93 16.62
C ALA A 21 0.22 -3.16 17.95
N PHE A 22 0.39 -1.85 17.86
CA PHE A 22 0.39 -0.91 18.99
C PHE A 22 -0.53 0.26 18.67
N ILE A 23 -1.30 0.73 19.64
CA ILE A 23 -2.08 1.96 19.52
C ILE A 23 -1.64 2.99 20.55
N SER A 24 -1.87 4.28 20.28
CA SER A 24 -1.63 5.33 21.28
C SER A 24 -2.53 5.11 22.51
N LEU A 25 -1.99 5.36 23.70
CA LEU A 25 -2.74 5.31 24.96
C LEU A 25 -3.95 6.25 24.95
N ASP A 26 -3.84 7.37 24.24
CA ASP A 26 -4.93 8.36 24.09
C ASP A 26 -6.11 7.82 23.27
N ALA A 27 -5.89 6.76 22.50
CA ALA A 27 -6.89 6.09 21.69
C ALA A 27 -7.68 5.01 22.46
N VAL A 28 -7.27 4.72 23.71
CA VAL A 28 -7.95 3.80 24.62
C VAL A 28 -9.13 4.54 25.28
N SER A 29 -10.18 4.81 24.50
CA SER A 29 -11.45 5.31 25.05
C SER A 29 -12.61 4.42 24.62
N ALA A 30 -13.17 3.75 25.64
CA ALA A 30 -14.46 3.05 25.75
C ALA A 30 -15.22 2.73 24.44
N GLU A 31 -14.81 1.67 23.74
CA GLU A 31 -15.73 0.89 22.91
C GLU A 31 -15.68 -0.58 23.37
N ASP A 32 -16.84 -1.23 23.44
CA ASP A 32 -17.07 -2.64 23.84
C ASP A 32 -16.38 -3.69 22.96
N ARG A 33 -15.48 -3.29 22.06
CA ARG A 33 -14.67 -4.24 21.28
C ARG A 33 -13.48 -4.68 22.10
N ASP A 34 -13.25 -5.98 22.11
CA ASP A 34 -12.04 -6.57 22.64
C ASP A 34 -10.84 -6.03 21.84
N LEU A 35 -10.14 -5.07 22.44
CA LEU A 35 -8.98 -4.39 21.85
C LEU A 35 -7.90 -5.40 21.47
N GLU A 36 -7.74 -6.48 22.22
CA GLU A 36 -6.77 -7.52 21.91
C GLU A 36 -7.09 -8.20 20.57
N VAL A 37 -8.37 -8.51 20.35
CA VAL A 37 -8.85 -9.08 19.08
C VAL A 37 -8.62 -8.10 17.93
N VAL A 38 -8.97 -6.82 18.10
CA VAL A 38 -8.77 -5.79 17.06
C VAL A 38 -7.29 -5.63 16.70
N LEU A 39 -6.40 -5.61 17.68
CA LEU A 39 -4.96 -5.47 17.45
C LEU A 39 -4.36 -6.71 16.79
N ARG A 40 -4.83 -7.91 17.17
CA ARG A 40 -4.42 -9.16 16.51
C ARG A 40 -4.87 -9.17 15.05
N ASP A 41 -6.13 -8.86 14.78
CA ASP A 41 -6.67 -8.82 13.42
C ASP A 41 -5.94 -7.76 12.56
N ALA A 42 -5.59 -6.62 13.16
CA ALA A 42 -4.79 -5.59 12.50
C ALA A 42 -3.37 -6.07 12.18
N ALA A 43 -2.72 -6.79 13.10
CA ALA A 43 -1.39 -7.34 12.89
C ALA A 43 -1.36 -8.41 11.80
N ASP A 44 -2.35 -9.32 11.79
CA ASP A 44 -2.51 -10.34 10.76
C ASP A 44 -2.75 -9.69 9.39
N CYS A 45 -3.68 -8.73 9.33
CA CYS A 45 -3.96 -7.95 8.10
C CYS A 45 -2.70 -7.25 7.58
N TYR A 46 -1.95 -6.56 8.46
CA TYR A 46 -0.71 -5.88 8.07
C TYR A 46 0.32 -6.89 7.56
N GLY A 47 0.52 -8.00 8.28
CA GLY A 47 1.44 -9.06 7.89
C GLY A 47 1.11 -9.68 6.53
N ASP A 48 -0.16 -9.97 6.26
CA ASP A 48 -0.64 -10.49 4.99
C ASP A 48 -0.30 -9.57 3.82
N HIS A 49 -0.61 -8.28 3.96
CA HIS A 49 -0.30 -7.29 2.94
C HIS A 49 1.21 -7.08 2.75
N ILE A 50 2.01 -7.07 3.82
CA ILE A 50 3.47 -7.02 3.72
C ILE A 50 4.01 -8.22 2.94
N ARG A 51 3.54 -9.44 3.24
CA ARG A 51 3.96 -10.65 2.51
C ARG A 51 3.59 -10.55 1.03
N ALA A 52 2.37 -10.16 0.70
CA ALA A 52 1.93 -9.99 -0.69
C ALA A 52 2.79 -8.95 -1.44
N MET A 53 3.06 -7.81 -0.81
CA MET A 53 3.90 -6.76 -1.39
C MET A 53 5.36 -7.20 -1.55
N ARG A 54 5.92 -7.96 -0.61
CA ARG A 54 7.28 -8.52 -0.71
C ARG A 54 7.40 -9.43 -1.93
N VAL A 55 6.44 -10.33 -2.16
CA VAL A 55 6.43 -11.19 -3.36
C VAL A 55 6.48 -10.36 -4.63
N LEU A 56 5.62 -9.33 -4.76
CA LEU A 56 5.60 -8.44 -5.92
C LEU A 56 6.93 -7.68 -6.10
N ILE A 57 7.53 -7.23 -5.00
CA ILE A 57 8.80 -6.51 -5.02
C ILE A 57 9.94 -7.41 -5.47
N GLU A 58 9.99 -8.65 -4.99
CA GLU A 58 11.00 -9.61 -5.40
C GLU A 58 10.85 -9.99 -6.87
N GLU A 59 9.63 -10.26 -7.37
CA GLU A 59 9.39 -10.45 -8.81
C GLU A 59 9.92 -9.27 -9.65
N MET A 60 9.69 -8.04 -9.18
CA MET A 60 10.19 -6.84 -9.86
C MET A 60 11.72 -6.70 -9.80
N ARG A 61 12.35 -7.11 -8.68
CA ARG A 61 13.81 -7.14 -8.53
C ARG A 61 14.43 -8.20 -9.43
N GLU A 62 13.87 -9.41 -9.47
CA GLU A 62 14.29 -10.49 -10.36
C GLU A 62 14.21 -10.09 -11.82
N ASN A 63 13.11 -9.45 -12.24
CA ASN A 63 12.98 -8.93 -13.60
C ASN A 63 14.13 -7.97 -13.94
N ARG A 64 14.47 -7.04 -13.03
CA ARG A 64 15.60 -6.13 -13.25
C ARG A 64 16.94 -6.86 -13.34
N MET A 65 17.18 -7.85 -12.47
CA MET A 65 18.41 -8.66 -12.51
C MET A 65 18.56 -9.40 -13.84
N ARG A 66 17.44 -9.91 -14.39
CA ARG A 66 17.37 -10.57 -15.71
C ARG A 66 17.33 -9.58 -16.89
N ARG A 67 17.49 -8.27 -16.65
CA ARG A 67 17.34 -7.20 -17.66
C ARG A 67 15.97 -7.18 -18.36
N MET A 68 14.95 -7.75 -17.71
CA MET A 68 13.56 -7.71 -18.13
C MET A 68 12.89 -6.42 -17.62
N PRO A 69 11.92 -5.87 -18.38
CA PRO A 69 11.20 -4.69 -17.94
C PRO A 69 10.30 -5.01 -16.74
N VAL A 70 10.20 -4.05 -15.81
CA VAL A 70 9.09 -4.02 -14.86
C VAL A 70 7.89 -3.40 -15.58
N PHE A 71 6.80 -4.14 -15.68
CA PHE A 71 5.56 -3.65 -16.29
C PHE A 71 4.78 -2.74 -15.34
N ALA A 72 4.12 -1.73 -15.90
CA ALA A 72 3.34 -0.74 -15.16
C ALA A 72 2.18 -1.38 -14.38
N ARG A 73 1.58 -2.47 -14.90
CA ARG A 73 0.56 -3.25 -14.18
C ARG A 73 1.07 -3.78 -12.83
N ARG A 74 2.31 -4.25 -12.74
CA ARG A 74 2.89 -4.73 -11.45
C ARG A 74 3.02 -3.58 -10.44
N MET A 75 3.40 -2.40 -10.91
CA MET A 75 3.44 -1.20 -10.05
C MET A 75 2.06 -0.79 -9.56
N TRP A 76 1.05 -0.90 -10.44
CA TRP A 76 -0.33 -0.65 -10.09
C TRP A 76 -0.81 -1.61 -9.00
N VAL A 77 -0.54 -2.91 -9.13
CA VAL A 77 -0.90 -3.91 -8.12
C VAL A 77 -0.23 -3.61 -6.78
N LEU A 78 1.05 -3.19 -6.78
CA LEU A 78 1.70 -2.75 -5.55
C LEU A 78 0.96 -1.57 -4.90
N GLY A 79 0.59 -0.55 -5.69
CA GLY A 79 -0.20 0.58 -5.19
C GLY A 79 -1.58 0.17 -4.68
N ASP A 80 -2.21 -0.83 -5.31
CA ASP A 80 -3.51 -1.37 -4.88
C ASP A 80 -3.42 -2.12 -3.56
N GLN A 81 -2.36 -2.90 -3.35
CA GLN A 81 -2.09 -3.56 -2.06
C GLN A 81 -1.94 -2.56 -0.91
N VAL A 82 -1.25 -1.43 -1.14
CA VAL A 82 -1.13 -0.37 -0.13
C VAL A 82 -2.50 0.23 0.21
N LEU A 83 -3.33 0.50 -0.79
CA LEU A 83 -4.64 1.10 -0.57
C LEU A 83 -5.62 0.14 0.10
N ARG A 84 -5.58 -1.15 -0.24
CA ARG A 84 -6.37 -2.19 0.44
C ARG A 84 -5.96 -2.34 1.90
N LEU A 85 -4.66 -2.30 2.21
CA LEU A 85 -4.19 -2.31 3.59
C LEU A 85 -4.79 -1.15 4.39
N ILE A 86 -4.72 0.07 3.85
CA ILE A 86 -5.29 1.26 4.50
C ILE A 86 -6.81 1.10 4.70
N GLU A 87 -7.52 0.60 3.69
CA GLU A 87 -8.96 0.35 3.77
C GLU A 87 -9.31 -0.70 4.83
N HIS A 88 -8.59 -1.83 4.88
CA HIS A 88 -8.81 -2.87 5.88
C HIS A 88 -8.57 -2.36 7.30
N LEU A 89 -7.48 -1.62 7.54
CA LEU A 89 -7.24 -1.01 8.85
C LEU A 89 -8.35 -0.01 9.20
N SER A 90 -8.81 0.77 8.22
CA SER A 90 -9.93 1.69 8.43
C SER A 90 -11.23 0.98 8.79
N LEU A 91 -11.48 -0.23 8.30
CA LEU A 91 -12.65 -1.04 8.67
C LEU A 91 -12.55 -1.57 10.12
N LEU A 92 -11.34 -1.73 10.63
CA LEU A 92 -11.06 -2.02 12.04
C LEU A 92 -11.14 -0.77 12.95
N GLY A 93 -11.44 0.41 12.40
CA GLY A 93 -11.43 1.68 13.14
C GLY A 93 -10.03 2.24 13.36
N LEU A 94 -9.03 1.71 12.65
CA LEU A 94 -7.62 2.06 12.81
C LEU A 94 -7.12 2.91 11.66
N GLU A 95 -6.13 3.75 11.94
CA GLU A 95 -5.37 4.50 10.95
C GLU A 95 -3.88 4.24 11.13
N LEU A 96 -3.18 3.87 10.06
CA LEU A 96 -1.75 3.62 10.14
C LEU A 96 -1.00 4.97 10.18
N ASP A 97 -0.39 5.27 11.32
CA ASP A 97 0.46 6.45 11.45
C ASP A 97 1.69 6.28 10.54
N GLY A 98 2.02 7.30 9.74
CA GLY A 98 3.19 7.24 8.86
C GLY A 98 3.22 6.05 7.90
N VAL A 99 2.13 5.76 7.18
CA VAL A 99 2.00 4.62 6.22
C VAL A 99 3.29 4.32 5.45
N TYR A 100 3.86 5.32 4.76
CA TYR A 100 5.01 5.08 3.90
C TYR A 100 6.30 4.81 4.67
N ASP A 101 6.41 5.26 5.92
CA ASP A 101 7.60 5.01 6.74
C ASP A 101 7.60 3.56 7.24
N HIS A 102 6.43 3.09 7.70
CA HIS A 102 6.18 1.68 8.01
C HIS A 102 6.50 0.76 6.82
N LEU A 103 5.88 1.04 5.67
CA LEU A 103 6.06 0.23 4.48
C LEU A 103 7.49 0.31 3.93
N SER A 104 8.13 1.48 3.97
CA SER A 104 9.52 1.65 3.54
C SER A 104 10.48 0.80 4.37
N ARG A 105 10.28 0.76 5.70
CA ARG A 105 11.04 -0.07 6.64
C ARG A 105 10.84 -1.55 6.34
N ASP A 106 9.58 -2.00 6.29
CA ASP A 106 9.26 -3.43 6.27
C ASP A 106 9.41 -4.09 4.90
N LEU A 107 9.35 -3.31 3.82
CA LEU A 107 9.56 -3.78 2.45
C LEU A 107 10.98 -3.52 1.93
N GLY A 108 11.79 -2.73 2.64
CA GLY A 108 13.15 -2.38 2.23
C GLY A 108 13.19 -1.64 0.88
N VAL A 109 12.23 -0.75 0.64
CA VAL A 109 12.14 0.07 -0.58
C VAL A 109 12.04 1.55 -0.23
N LYS A 110 12.37 2.43 -1.17
CA LYS A 110 12.30 3.88 -0.93
C LYS A 110 10.85 4.34 -0.81
N ARG A 111 10.52 5.13 0.21
CA ARG A 111 9.23 5.83 0.38
C ARG A 111 8.67 6.43 -0.92
N LYS A 112 9.48 7.22 -1.63
CA LYS A 112 9.07 7.88 -2.90
C LYS A 112 8.62 6.89 -3.98
N TRP A 113 9.13 5.65 -3.96
CA TRP A 113 8.74 4.62 -4.92
C TRP A 113 7.35 4.06 -4.60
N LEU A 114 7.04 3.86 -3.32
CA LEU A 114 5.70 3.50 -2.84
C LEU A 114 4.69 4.61 -3.11
N GLU A 115 5.04 5.87 -2.84
CA GLU A 115 4.19 7.03 -3.14
C GLU A 115 3.80 7.07 -4.62
N LYS A 116 4.75 6.82 -5.53
CA LYS A 116 4.47 6.74 -6.96
C LYS A 116 3.53 5.59 -7.30
N ALA A 117 3.69 4.42 -6.69
CA ALA A 117 2.80 3.28 -6.90
C ALA A 117 1.35 3.63 -6.49
N VAL A 118 1.20 4.24 -5.31
CA VAL A 118 -0.11 4.69 -4.81
C VAL A 118 -0.72 5.78 -5.69
N ILE A 119 0.06 6.80 -6.10
CA ILE A 119 -0.41 7.83 -7.03
C ILE A 119 -0.87 7.19 -8.34
N PHE A 120 -0.08 6.26 -8.89
CA PHE A 120 -0.40 5.60 -10.16
C PHE A 120 -1.73 4.83 -10.06
N ARG A 121 -1.93 4.06 -8.99
CA ARG A 121 -3.19 3.37 -8.71
C ARG A 121 -4.34 4.37 -8.52
N ARG A 122 -4.18 5.41 -7.70
CA ARG A 122 -5.25 6.39 -7.43
C ARG A 122 -5.81 7.04 -8.69
N HIS A 123 -4.97 7.24 -9.71
CA HIS A 123 -5.37 7.84 -10.97
C HIS A 123 -5.84 6.83 -12.03
N ILE A 124 -5.70 5.53 -11.80
CA ILE A 124 -6.14 4.47 -12.71
C ILE A 124 -6.96 3.47 -11.88
N PRO A 125 -8.29 3.53 -11.85
CA PRO A 125 -9.08 2.73 -10.92
C PRO A 125 -9.07 1.23 -11.24
N VAL A 126 -8.82 0.84 -12.49
CA VAL A 126 -8.84 -0.55 -12.95
C VAL A 126 -7.55 -0.91 -13.68
N VAL A 127 -6.98 -2.08 -13.38
CA VAL A 127 -5.70 -2.52 -13.96
C VAL A 127 -5.76 -2.68 -15.48
N ASP A 128 -6.92 -3.04 -16.02
CA ASP A 128 -7.12 -3.31 -17.46
C ASP A 128 -7.00 -2.06 -18.33
N ALA A 129 -7.16 -0.87 -17.74
CA ALA A 129 -6.89 0.40 -18.42
C ALA A 129 -5.39 0.57 -18.76
N ILE A 130 -4.50 -0.21 -18.14
CA ILE A 130 -3.06 -0.16 -18.38
C ILE A 130 -2.71 -1.17 -19.48
N PRO A 131 -2.03 -0.75 -20.57
CA PRO A 131 -1.54 -1.69 -21.57
C PRO A 131 -0.56 -2.71 -20.99
N GLU A 132 -0.66 -3.97 -21.38
CA GLU A 132 0.18 -5.07 -20.86
C GLU A 132 1.66 -4.86 -21.08
N SER A 133 2.00 -4.32 -22.25
CA SER A 133 3.38 -4.06 -22.66
C SER A 133 3.96 -2.77 -22.08
N LEU A 134 3.16 -1.96 -21.35
CA LEU A 134 3.60 -0.67 -20.84
C LEU A 134 4.63 -0.88 -19.72
N LYS A 135 5.84 -0.35 -19.93
CA LYS A 135 6.95 -0.45 -18.99
C LYS A 135 6.85 0.65 -17.93
N TRP A 136 7.06 0.32 -16.66
CA TRP A 136 7.02 1.27 -15.55
C TRP A 136 7.97 2.45 -15.72
N GLY A 137 9.17 2.23 -16.30
CA GLY A 137 10.12 3.31 -16.55
C GLY A 137 9.58 4.47 -17.39
N LYS A 138 8.55 4.23 -18.23
CA LYS A 138 7.85 5.27 -19.01
C LYS A 138 6.84 6.06 -18.19
N CYS A 139 6.38 5.50 -17.08
CA CYS A 139 5.41 6.09 -16.15
C CYS A 139 6.09 6.70 -14.91
N GLU A 140 7.34 6.35 -14.63
CA GLU A 140 7.99 6.72 -13.37
C GLU A 140 8.23 8.24 -13.22
N LYS A 141 8.55 8.93 -14.33
CA LYS A 141 8.70 10.39 -14.34
C LYS A 141 7.36 11.03 -14.68
N GLY A 142 6.87 11.90 -13.81
CA GLY A 142 5.57 12.55 -13.98
C GLY A 142 4.40 11.56 -13.84
N THR A 143 4.51 10.60 -12.92
CA THR A 143 3.57 9.48 -12.71
C THR A 143 2.10 9.87 -12.78
N ARG A 144 1.70 10.93 -12.05
CA ARG A 144 0.33 11.45 -12.10
C ARG A 144 -0.10 11.83 -13.52
N LYS A 145 0.67 12.68 -14.20
CA LYS A 145 0.38 13.11 -15.57
C LYS A 145 0.30 11.92 -16.53
N LYS A 146 1.18 10.92 -16.37
CA LYS A 146 1.16 9.71 -17.20
C LYS A 146 -0.07 8.85 -16.93
N ALA A 147 -0.47 8.69 -15.67
CA ALA A 147 -1.69 7.98 -15.30
C ALA A 147 -2.95 8.65 -15.87
N GLU A 148 -3.05 9.98 -15.74
CA GLU A 148 -4.15 10.77 -16.31
C GLU A 148 -4.23 10.63 -17.84
N ARG A 149 -3.09 10.52 -18.54
CA ARG A 149 -3.05 10.29 -19.99
C ARG A 149 -3.52 8.89 -20.38
N ILE A 150 -3.13 7.86 -19.62
CA ILE A 150 -3.63 6.49 -19.82
C ILE A 150 -5.16 6.47 -19.74
N MET A 151 -5.73 7.14 -18.74
CA MET A 151 -7.19 7.22 -18.57
C MET A 151 -7.91 7.98 -19.70
N LYS A 152 -7.20 8.85 -20.42
CA LYS A 152 -7.72 9.55 -21.60
C LYS A 152 -7.51 8.76 -22.90
N GLY A 153 -6.90 7.57 -22.85
CA GLY A 153 -6.53 6.80 -24.04
C GLY A 153 -5.35 7.39 -24.81
N GLU A 154 -4.57 8.27 -24.20
CA GLU A 154 -3.43 8.94 -24.86
C GLU A 154 -2.12 8.13 -24.75
N PRO A 155 -1.23 8.22 -25.74
CA PRO A 155 0.05 7.52 -25.72
C PRO A 155 1.01 8.03 -24.64
N VAL A 156 1.62 7.12 -23.89
CA VAL A 156 2.62 7.42 -22.85
C VAL A 156 4.03 7.42 -23.46
N ASN A 157 4.46 8.58 -23.97
CA ASN A 157 5.82 8.76 -24.55
C ASN A 157 6.94 8.75 -23.51
#